data_AF-A0A6V7K436-F1
#
_entry.id   AF-A0A6V7K436-F1
#
_cell.length_a   1.000
_cell.length_b   1.000
_cell.length_c   1.000
_cell.angle_alpha   90.00
_cell.angle_beta   90.00
_cell.angle_gamma   90.00
#
_symmetry.space_group_name_H-M   'P 1'
#
loop_
_entity.id
_entity.type
_entity.pdbx_description
1 polymer ?
#
loop_
_entity_poly.entity_id
_entity_poly.type
_entity_poly.pdbx_seq_one_letter_code
_entity_poly.pdbx_strand_id
1 'polypeptide(L)' 'MLIYRARRSIRKRRLKLLHGGIMIFTLVLTIIALVAVFDTHNYATPPIPNMYTLHSWIGLTSVILFACQ' A
#
# COMPACT_ATOMS: atom_id res chain seq x y z
N MET A 1 11.21 7.69 -1.32
CA MET A 1 11.85 9.01 -1.21
C MET A 1 13.24 8.99 -0.57
N LEU A 2 13.46 8.35 0.58
CA LEU A 2 14.78 8.31 1.24
C LEU A 2 15.89 7.66 0.39
N ILE A 3 15.55 6.74 -0.52
CA ILE A 3 16.52 6.04 -1.37
C ILE A 3 17.37 6.99 -2.23
N TYR A 4 16.79 8.09 -2.72
CA TYR A 4 17.52 9.11 -3.48
C TYR A 4 18.52 9.89 -2.64
N ARG A 5 18.29 10.00 -1.33
CA ARG A 5 19.19 10.67 -0.38
C ARG A 5 20.26 9.71 0.13
N ALA A 6 19.88 8.48 0.45
CA ALA A 6 20.79 7.46 0.98
C ALA A 6 21.81 6.95 -0.05
N ARG A 7 21.46 6.95 -1.35
CA ARG A 7 22.32 6.37 -2.41
C ARG A 7 22.67 7.40 -3.48
N ARG A 8 23.20 8.55 -3.07
CA ARG A 8 23.55 9.68 -3.95
C ARG A 8 24.60 9.36 -5.04
N SER A 9 25.43 8.35 -4.83
CA SER A 9 26.48 7.92 -5.78
C SER A 9 25.95 7.05 -6.94
N ILE A 10 24.72 6.56 -6.87
CA ILE A 10 24.14 5.69 -7.91
C ILE A 10 23.59 6.54 -9.07
N ARG A 11 23.70 6.03 -10.30
CA ARG A 11 23.11 6.67 -11.50
C ARG A 11 21.60 6.88 -11.31
N LYS A 12 21.12 8.11 -11.56
CA LYS A 12 19.71 8.52 -11.38
C LYS A 12 18.69 7.55 -12.00
N ARG A 13 18.96 6.98 -13.17
CA ARG A 13 18.09 5.98 -13.82
C ARG A 13 17.88 4.73 -12.95
N ARG A 14 18.95 4.19 -12.35
CA ARG A 14 18.87 3.01 -11.47
C ARG A 14 18.12 3.34 -10.17
N LEU A 15 18.36 4.53 -9.61
CA LEU A 15 17.61 5.03 -8.45
C LEU A 15 16.10 5.13 -8.73
N LYS A 16 15.70 5.62 -9.91
CA LYS A 16 14.29 5.67 -10.33
C LYS A 16 13.67 4.28 -10.42
N LEU A 17 14.37 3.33 -11.04
CA LEU A 17 13.90 1.95 -11.15
C LEU A 17 13.74 1.28 -9.77
N LEU A 18 14.74 1.43 -8.88
CA LEU A 18 14.65 0.89 -7.52
C LEU A 18 13.53 1.56 -6.73
N HIS A 19 13.37 2.88 -6.85
CA HIS A 19 12.27 3.56 -6.17
C HIS A 19 10.92 3.05 -6.65
N GLY A 20 10.67 3.02 -7.97
CA GLY A 20 9.43 2.51 -8.54
C GLY A 20 9.19 1.05 -8.17
N GLY A 21 10.23 0.21 -8.23
CA GLY A 21 10.14 -1.21 -7.85
C GLY A 21 9.73 -1.40 -6.40
N ILE A 22 10.31 -0.65 -5.46
CA ILE A 22 9.93 -0.71 -4.04
C ILE A 22 8.48 -0.23 -3.85
N MET A 23 8.07 0.85 -4.55
CA MET A 23 6.69 1.36 -4.44
C MET A 23 5.66 0.36 -4.94
N ILE A 24 5.90 -0.26 -6.10
CA ILE A 24 5.05 -1.31 -6.67
C ILE A 24 4.99 -2.53 -5.75
N PHE A 25 6.13 -2.96 -5.21
CA PHE A 25 6.18 -4.08 -4.28
C PHE A 25 5.36 -3.80 -3.02
N THR A 26 5.49 -2.61 -2.43
CA THR A 26 4.66 -2.18 -1.31
C THR A 26 3.18 -2.16 -1.68
N LEU A 27 2.81 -1.64 -2.86
CA LEU A 27 1.41 -1.61 -3.31
C LEU A 27 0.80 -3.03 -3.36
N VAL A 28 1.53 -4.00 -3.90
CA VAL A 28 1.09 -5.41 -3.95
C VAL A 28 0.86 -5.96 -2.54
N LEU A 29 1.80 -5.75 -1.61
CA LEU A 29 1.63 -6.19 -0.23
C LEU A 29 0.42 -5.53 0.45
N THR A 30 0.19 -4.24 0.19
CA THR A 30 -0.96 -3.52 0.73
C THR A 30 -2.28 -4.04 0.16
N ILE A 31 -2.34 -4.40 -1.12
CA ILE A 31 -3.53 -5.03 -1.71
C ILE A 31 -3.82 -6.38 -1.03
N ILE A 32 -2.78 -7.21 -0.83
CA ILE A 32 -2.93 -8.50 -0.12
C ILE A 32 -3.47 -8.27 1.30
N ALA A 33 -2.93 -7.29 2.03
CA ALA A 33 -3.41 -6.95 3.37
C ALA A 33 -4.87 -6.48 3.37
N LEU A 34 -5.28 -5.71 2.35
CA LEU A 34 -6.66 -5.26 2.21
C LEU A 34 -7.61 -6.45 1.99
N VAL A 35 -7.27 -7.33 1.05
CA VAL A 35 -8.04 -8.57 0.80
C VAL A 35 -8.16 -9.38 2.08
N ALA A 36 -7.07 -9.56 2.82
CA ALA A 36 -7.08 -10.30 4.08
C ALA A 36 -8.06 -9.71 5.12
N VAL A 37 -8.13 -8.38 5.27
CA VAL A 37 -9.07 -7.73 6.21
C VAL A 37 -10.52 -7.87 5.75
N PHE A 38 -10.78 -7.74 4.45
CA PHE A 38 -12.13 -7.94 3.93
C PHE A 38 -12.58 -9.39 4.11
N ASP A 39 -11.70 -10.36 3.87
CA ASP A 39 -11.97 -11.78 4.08
C ASP A 39 -12.26 -12.08 5.55
N THR A 40 -11.45 -11.57 6.50
CA THR A 40 -11.71 -11.84 7.93
C THR A 40 -13.06 -11.30 8.39
N HIS A 41 -13.49 -10.14 7.89
CA HIS A 41 -14.80 -9.58 8.18
C HIS A 41 -15.94 -10.36 7.52
N ASN A 42 -15.78 -10.75 6.25
CA ASN A 42 -16.80 -11.45 5.48
C ASN A 42 -17.03 -12.88 5.96
N TYR A 43 -15.96 -13.58 6.37
CA TYR A 43 -16.03 -14.96 6.87
C TYR A 43 -16.25 -15.06 8.38
N ALA A 44 -16.33 -13.93 9.10
CA ALA A 44 -16.71 -13.94 10.51
C ALA A 44 -18.16 -14.42 10.70
N THR A 45 -18.44 -15.04 11.86
CA THR A 45 -19.79 -15.49 12.23
C THR A 45 -20.22 -14.84 13.55
N PRO A 46 -21.10 -13.82 13.54
CA PRO A 46 -21.74 -13.20 12.36
C PRO A 46 -20.76 -12.33 11.53
N PRO A 47 -21.06 -12.06 10.24
CA PRO A 47 -20.22 -11.21 9.41
C PRO A 47 -20.07 -9.80 9.99
N ILE A 48 -18.86 -9.26 9.92
CA ILE A 48 -18.55 -7.91 10.39
C ILE A 48 -18.77 -6.94 9.21
N PRO A 49 -19.53 -5.84 9.38
CA PRO A 49 -19.70 -4.88 8.31
C PRO A 49 -18.34 -4.25 7.94
N ASN A 50 -18.08 -4.10 6.64
CA ASN A 50 -16.87 -3.44 6.16
C ASN A 50 -17.06 -1.92 6.08
N MET A 51 -15.95 -1.18 6.09
CA MET A 51 -15.89 0.27 5.80
C MET A 51 -16.74 1.19 6.72
N TYR A 52 -16.97 0.81 7.97
CA TYR A 52 -17.76 1.63 8.92
C TYR A 52 -16.92 2.51 9.85
N THR A 53 -15.59 2.31 9.89
CA THR A 53 -14.70 3.05 10.80
C THR A 53 -13.96 4.17 10.07
N LEU A 54 -13.64 5.27 10.77
CA LEU A 54 -12.81 6.34 10.21
C LEU A 54 -11.46 5.82 9.71
N HIS A 55 -10.87 4.86 10.44
CA HIS A 55 -9.63 4.19 10.03
C HIS A 55 -9.74 3.58 8.64
N SER A 56 -10.84 2.87 8.36
CA SER A 56 -11.07 2.22 7.08
C SER A 56 -11.21 3.21 5.91
N TRP A 57 -11.81 4.37 6.14
CA TRP A 57 -11.97 5.41 5.11
C TRP A 57 -10.63 6.08 4.77
N ILE A 58 -9.89 6.50 5.80
CA ILE A 58 -8.57 7.12 5.62
C ILE A 58 -7.59 6.10 5.03
N GLY A 59 -7.64 4.86 5.50
CA GLY A 59 -6.84 3.75 5.01
C GLY A 59 -7.07 3.51 3.51
N LEU A 60 -8.32 3.29 3.10
CA LEU A 60 -8.65 3.05 1.69
C LEU A 60 -8.29 4.24 0.80
N THR A 61 -8.59 5.48 1.24
CA THR A 61 -8.22 6.69 0.50
C THR A 61 -6.70 6.79 0.31
N SER A 62 -5.93 6.45 1.35
CA SER A 62 -4.47 6.47 1.29
C SER A 62 -3.93 5.43 0.31
N VAL A 63 -4.52 4.23 0.26
CA VAL A 63 -4.15 3.19 -0.72
C VAL A 63 -4.45 3.65 -2.15
N ILE A 64 -5.61 4.27 -2.37
CA ILE A 64 -5.98 4.83 -3.69
C ILE A 64 -4.98 5.91 -4.12
N LEU A 65 -4.67 6.86 -3.24
CA LEU A 65 -3.69 7.91 -3.52
C LEU A 65 -2.29 7.35 -3.76
N PHE A 66 -1.89 6.31 -3.01
CA PHE A 66 -0.61 5.63 -3.21
C PHE A 66 -0.53 4.90 -4.54
N ALA A 67 -1.64 4.33 -5.04
CA ALA A 67 -1.69 3.72 -6.37
C ALA A 67 -1.61 4.75 -7.50
N CYS A 68 -2.11 5.97 -7.28
CA CYS A 68 -2.02 7.08 -8.22
C CYS A 68 -0.65 7.80 -8.23
N GLN A 69 0.24 7.50 -7.27
CA GLN A 69 1.54 8.15 -7.07
C GLN A 69 2.65 7.54 -7.94
#